data_AF-A0A538RTR1-F1
#
_entry.id   AF-A0A538RTR1-F1
#
_cell.length_a   1.000
_cell.length_b   1.000
_cell.length_c   1.000
_cell.angle_alpha   90.00
_cell.angle_beta   90.00
_cell.angle_gamma   90.00
#
_symmetry.space_group_name_H-M   'P 1'
#
loop_
_entity.id
_entity.type
_entity.pdbx_description
1 polymer ?
#
loop_
_entity_poly.entity_id
_entity_poly.type
_entity_poly.pdbx_seq_one_letter_code
_entity_poly.pdbx_strand_id
1 'polypeptide(L)'
;MRKGDAGKPTFQLFPFSDDETDGGYPRASSYYYSDFMAAMAEEWRALPLGQYASQWLSQVHPEPSNYVAAVSVPGPPRAFKDLPLDYYAPSSGYFYLRTHWSPDCTALLLQLGEPPGNPHAHLDQGTFQIWRTGRWLSKESTGYSMEFAG
;
A
#
# COMPACT_ATOMS: atom_id res chain seq x y z
N MET A 1 5.56 -17.82 2.05
CA MET A 1 6.86 -17.90 1.33
C MET A 1 6.65 -18.60 -0.01
N ARG A 2 6.51 -17.85 -1.12
CA ARG A 2 7.09 -18.32 -2.38
C ARG A 2 8.52 -17.80 -2.47
N LYS A 3 9.35 -18.56 -3.17
CA LYS A 3 10.81 -18.51 -3.18
C LYS A 3 11.31 -17.20 -3.83
N GLY A 4 12.06 -16.41 -3.07
CA GLY A 4 12.72 -15.15 -3.46
C GLY A 4 11.95 -13.92 -2.95
N ASP A 5 12.35 -13.16 -1.93
CA ASP A 5 13.65 -12.85 -1.37
C ASP A 5 13.57 -12.91 0.16
N ALA A 6 14.09 -13.98 0.77
CA ALA A 6 14.29 -13.99 2.22
C ALA A 6 15.47 -13.06 2.56
N GLY A 7 15.19 -11.82 2.97
CA GLY A 7 16.18 -10.93 3.59
C GLY A 7 16.32 -9.53 3.01
N LYS A 8 15.51 -9.11 2.03
CA LYS A 8 15.47 -7.71 1.58
C LYS A 8 14.19 -7.02 2.05
N PRO A 9 14.28 -5.88 2.77
CA PRO A 9 13.10 -5.11 3.11
C PRO A 9 12.46 -4.58 1.83
N THR A 10 11.16 -4.86 1.66
CA THR A 10 10.35 -4.36 0.56
C THR A 10 9.35 -3.33 1.06
N PHE A 11 8.92 -2.43 0.18
CA PHE A 11 7.76 -1.60 0.49
C PHE A 11 6.50 -2.48 0.50
N GLN A 12 5.70 -2.33 1.54
CA GLN A 12 4.48 -3.12 1.76
C GLN A 12 3.30 -2.18 1.95
N LEU A 13 2.13 -2.64 1.54
CA LEU A 13 0.86 -2.01 1.87
C LEU A 13 0.33 -2.58 3.19
N PHE A 14 -0.67 -1.91 3.78
CA PHE A 14 -1.46 -2.58 4.81
C PHE A 14 -2.19 -3.75 4.16
N PRO A 15 -2.06 -4.97 4.68
CA PRO A 15 -2.92 -6.05 4.26
C PRO A 15 -4.36 -5.71 4.60
N PHE A 16 -5.25 -6.11 3.71
CA PHE A 16 -6.69 -5.97 3.83
C PHE A 16 -7.30 -7.05 2.95
N SER A 17 -8.52 -7.47 3.27
CA SER A 17 -9.26 -8.43 2.45
C SER A 17 -8.55 -9.78 2.26
N ASP A 18 -9.11 -10.62 1.39
CA ASP A 18 -8.55 -11.91 0.97
C ASP A 18 -7.17 -11.74 0.26
N ASP A 19 -6.09 -11.52 1.01
CA ASP A 19 -4.72 -11.60 0.48
C ASP A 19 -4.03 -12.90 0.92
N GLU A 20 -4.15 -13.93 0.08
CA GLU A 20 -3.38 -15.18 0.20
C GLU A 20 -2.05 -15.12 -0.57
N THR A 21 -1.95 -14.21 -1.54
CA THR A 21 -0.89 -14.26 -2.56
C THR A 21 0.49 -13.99 -1.99
N ASP A 22 0.57 -13.09 -1.01
CA ASP A 22 1.82 -12.69 -0.37
C ASP A 22 1.92 -13.17 1.09
N GLY A 23 1.03 -14.08 1.54
CA GLY A 23 0.97 -14.54 2.93
C GLY A 23 0.71 -13.40 3.93
N GLY A 24 -0.09 -12.42 3.51
CA GLY A 24 -0.39 -11.20 4.25
C GLY A 24 0.74 -10.17 4.29
N TYR A 25 1.70 -10.24 3.38
CA TYR A 25 2.75 -9.22 3.21
C TYR A 25 2.67 -8.57 1.82
N PRO A 26 1.57 -7.89 1.49
CA PRO A 26 1.30 -7.43 0.13
C PRO A 26 2.41 -6.52 -0.35
N ARG A 27 3.07 -6.90 -1.45
CA ARG A 27 4.17 -6.13 -2.01
C ARG A 27 3.64 -4.87 -2.70
N ALA A 28 4.15 -3.70 -2.30
CA ALA A 28 3.84 -2.45 -2.98
C ALA A 28 4.39 -2.42 -4.43
N SER A 29 5.36 -3.28 -4.76
CA SER A 29 5.99 -3.37 -6.08
C SER A 29 5.18 -4.13 -7.13
N SER A 30 3.98 -4.64 -6.82
CA SER A 30 3.11 -5.33 -7.77
C SER A 30 2.78 -4.45 -8.98
N TYR A 31 2.72 -5.06 -10.18
CA TYR A 31 2.38 -4.35 -11.42
C TYR A 31 1.02 -3.65 -11.34
N TYR A 32 0.08 -4.16 -10.55
CA TYR A 32 -1.22 -3.52 -10.34
C TYR A 32 -1.07 -2.09 -9.79
N TYR A 33 -0.28 -1.93 -8.73
CA TYR A 33 0.00 -0.63 -8.15
C TYR A 33 0.94 0.20 -9.03
N SER A 34 1.88 -0.45 -9.70
CA SER A 34 2.77 0.22 -10.66
C SER A 34 1.99 0.92 -11.76
N ASP A 35 1.11 0.20 -12.45
CA ASP A 35 0.34 0.69 -13.58
C ASP A 35 -0.62 1.80 -13.15
N PHE A 36 -1.29 1.60 -12.00
CA PHE A 36 -2.15 2.63 -11.42
C PHE A 36 -1.37 3.92 -11.15
N MET A 37 -0.24 3.84 -10.45
CA MET A 37 0.54 5.02 -10.07
C MET A 37 1.20 5.70 -11.29
N ALA A 38 1.57 4.94 -12.32
CA ALA A 38 2.03 5.48 -13.59
C ALA A 38 0.92 6.29 -14.28
N ALA A 39 -0.29 5.75 -14.38
CA ALA A 39 -1.43 6.46 -14.94
C ALA A 39 -1.74 7.75 -14.16
N MET A 40 -1.74 7.70 -12.82
CA MET A 40 -1.95 8.88 -11.98
C MET A 40 -0.85 9.94 -12.19
N ALA A 41 0.41 9.51 -12.33
CA ALA A 41 1.55 10.39 -12.54
C ALA A 41 1.49 11.14 -13.87
N GLU A 42 0.95 10.50 -14.91
CA GLU A 42 0.82 11.08 -16.25
C GLU A 42 -0.42 11.96 -16.40
N GLU A 43 -1.59 11.45 -16.02
CA GLU A 43 -2.86 12.16 -16.17
C GLU A 43 -2.84 13.50 -15.42
N TRP A 44 -2.27 13.51 -14.21
CA TRP A 44 -2.19 14.71 -13.36
C TRP A 44 -0.77 15.23 -13.19
N ARG A 45 0.06 15.11 -14.23
CA ARG A 45 1.50 15.44 -14.22
C ARG A 45 1.85 16.81 -13.62
N ALA A 46 1.04 17.83 -13.89
CA ALA A 46 1.26 19.20 -13.42
C ALA A 46 0.64 19.50 -12.05
N LEU A 47 -0.17 18.59 -11.50
CA LEU A 47 -0.85 18.77 -10.22
C LEU A 47 -0.12 18.03 -9.09
N PRO A 48 -0.30 18.45 -7.82
CA PRO A 48 0.30 17.77 -6.68
C PRO A 48 0.02 16.25 -6.65
N LEU A 49 -1.18 15.83 -7.07
CA LEU A 49 -1.57 14.41 -7.13
C LEU A 49 -0.62 13.57 -7.97
N GLY A 50 -0.39 13.96 -9.24
CA GLY A 50 0.53 13.23 -10.12
C GLY A 50 1.99 13.34 -9.70
N GLN A 51 2.38 14.43 -9.05
CA GLN A 51 3.73 14.61 -8.50
C GLN A 51 3.99 13.69 -7.28
N TYR A 52 2.98 13.47 -6.43
CA TYR A 52 3.06 12.47 -5.35
C TYR A 52 3.06 11.05 -5.91
N ALA A 53 2.30 10.78 -6.98
CA ALA A 53 2.37 9.49 -7.64
C ALA A 53 3.76 9.22 -8.24
N SER A 54 4.37 10.25 -8.84
CA SER A 54 5.76 10.21 -9.33
C SER A 54 6.78 9.99 -8.21
N GLN A 55 6.56 10.59 -7.04
CA GLN A 55 7.37 10.33 -5.84
C GLN A 55 7.21 8.89 -5.32
N TRP A 56 6.01 8.31 -5.41
CA TRP A 56 5.81 6.91 -5.02
C TRP A 56 6.55 5.96 -5.96
N LEU A 57 6.46 6.20 -7.28
CA LEU A 57 7.19 5.41 -8.29
C LEU A 57 8.71 5.47 -8.08
N SER A 58 9.24 6.67 -7.78
CA SER A 58 10.68 6.85 -7.53
C SER A 58 11.16 6.24 -6.21
N GLN A 59 10.27 6.04 -5.25
CA GLN A 59 10.61 5.45 -3.96
C GLN A 59 10.46 3.93 -3.95
N VAL A 60 9.35 3.41 -4.51
CA VAL A 60 9.02 1.98 -4.47
C VAL A 60 9.75 1.19 -5.54
N HIS A 61 10.10 1.83 -6.67
CA HIS A 61 10.63 1.16 -7.86
C HIS A 61 9.82 -0.09 -8.24
N PRO A 62 8.50 0.04 -8.43
CA PRO A 62 7.64 -1.09 -8.77
C PRO A 62 7.89 -1.58 -10.20
N GLU A 63 7.42 -2.77 -10.53
CA GLU A 63 7.56 -3.36 -11.87
C GLU A 63 6.30 -3.06 -12.71
N PRO A 64 6.33 -2.10 -13.66
CA PRO A 64 5.18 -1.84 -14.53
C PRO A 64 4.97 -2.98 -15.51
N SER A 65 3.73 -3.13 -15.99
CA SER A 65 3.45 -4.00 -17.13
C SER A 65 4.17 -3.50 -18.39
N ASN A 66 4.48 -4.41 -19.32
CA ASN A 66 5.26 -4.07 -20.52
C ASN A 66 4.63 -2.94 -21.35
N TYR A 67 3.30 -2.85 -21.42
CA TYR A 67 2.62 -1.80 -22.17
C TYR A 67 2.68 -0.44 -21.48
N VAL A 68 2.57 -0.39 -20.15
CA VAL A 68 2.80 0.84 -19.37
C VAL A 68 4.26 1.25 -19.48
N ALA A 69 5.20 0.32 -19.29
CA ALA A 69 6.64 0.59 -19.39
C ALA A 69 7.05 1.19 -20.74
N ALA A 70 6.37 0.80 -21.83
CA ALA A 70 6.66 1.29 -23.17
C ALA A 70 6.27 2.75 -23.40
N VAL A 71 5.29 3.27 -22.66
CA VAL A 71 4.73 4.62 -22.90
C VAL A 71 4.90 5.55 -21.70
N SER A 72 5.24 5.03 -20.53
CA SER A 72 5.13 5.80 -19.30
C SER A 72 6.21 6.86 -19.18
N VAL A 73 5.79 8.09 -18.86
CA VAL A 73 6.67 9.25 -18.65
C VAL A 73 6.22 9.98 -17.38
N PRO A 74 6.68 9.54 -16.20
CA PRO A 74 6.27 10.15 -14.95
C PRO A 74 6.67 11.63 -14.88
N GLY A 75 5.89 12.39 -14.10
CA GLY A 75 6.12 13.80 -13.83
C GLY A 75 7.28 14.06 -12.85
N PRO A 76 7.56 15.34 -12.57
CA PRO A 76 8.48 15.68 -11.49
C PRO A 76 7.93 15.19 -10.14
N PRO A 77 8.76 14.54 -9.30
CA PRO A 77 8.31 14.06 -8.00
C PRO A 77 8.12 15.22 -7.01
N ARG A 78 7.14 15.09 -6.11
CA ARG A 78 6.96 15.95 -4.93
C ARG A 78 7.14 15.14 -3.66
N ALA A 79 8.00 15.63 -2.76
CA ALA A 79 8.30 14.94 -1.51
C ALA A 79 7.05 14.79 -0.62
N PHE A 80 6.88 13.61 0.00
CA PHE A 80 5.72 13.35 0.84
C PHE A 80 5.66 14.14 2.15
N LYS A 81 6.73 14.83 2.54
CA LYS A 81 6.78 15.64 3.77
C LYS A 81 5.69 16.72 3.83
N ASP A 82 5.12 17.11 2.69
CA ASP A 82 4.06 18.11 2.57
C ASP A 82 2.65 17.50 2.67
N LEU A 83 2.53 16.16 2.78
CA LEU A 83 1.26 15.48 3.03
C LEU A 83 0.91 15.46 4.52
N PRO A 84 -0.39 15.57 4.87
CA PRO A 84 -0.85 15.34 6.24
C PRO A 84 -0.38 14.00 6.80
N LEU A 85 -0.24 13.97 8.12
CA LEU A 85 0.17 12.77 8.86
C LEU A 85 -1.02 11.88 9.21
N ASP A 86 -2.24 12.37 8.99
CA ASP A 86 -3.49 11.70 9.26
C ASP A 86 -4.45 11.89 8.07
N TYR A 87 -5.20 10.85 7.73
CA TYR A 87 -6.21 10.89 6.68
C TYR A 87 -7.31 9.88 6.97
N TYR A 88 -8.54 10.37 7.16
CA TYR A 88 -9.73 9.54 7.22
C TYR A 88 -10.33 9.42 5.82
N ALA A 89 -10.40 8.19 5.30
CA ALA A 89 -11.03 7.85 4.03
C ALA A 89 -12.52 7.55 4.25
N PRO A 90 -13.45 8.47 3.95
CA PRO A 90 -14.83 8.34 4.39
C PRO A 90 -15.59 7.20 3.71
N SER A 91 -15.19 6.81 2.48
CA SER A 91 -15.88 5.72 1.79
C SER A 91 -15.59 4.37 2.43
N SER A 92 -14.35 4.09 2.81
CA SER A 92 -13.98 2.83 3.45
C SER A 92 -14.12 2.85 4.97
N GLY A 93 -14.26 4.03 5.57
CA GLY A 93 -14.18 4.19 7.02
C GLY A 93 -12.79 3.87 7.59
N TYR A 94 -11.74 4.05 6.80
CA TYR A 94 -10.36 3.76 7.24
C TYR A 94 -9.66 5.03 7.68
N PHE A 95 -8.94 4.96 8.80
CA PHE A 95 -8.11 6.05 9.29
C PHE A 95 -6.64 5.69 9.22
N TYR A 96 -5.92 6.39 8.35
CA TYR A 96 -4.48 6.27 8.17
C TYR A 96 -3.76 7.31 9.02
N LEU A 97 -2.78 6.88 9.80
CA LEU A 97 -2.02 7.71 10.73
C LEU A 97 -0.52 7.41 10.58
N ARG A 98 0.32 8.42 10.74
CA ARG A 98 1.79 8.26 10.76
C ARG A 98 2.48 9.34 11.56
N THR A 99 3.68 9.06 12.06
CA THR A 99 4.48 10.06 12.78
C THR A 99 5.20 11.02 11.83
N HIS A 100 5.60 10.52 10.66
CA HIS A 100 6.35 11.22 9.62
C HIS A 100 6.48 10.34 8.36
N TRP A 101 7.11 10.85 7.31
CA TRP A 101 7.23 10.18 5.99
C TRP A 101 8.61 9.53 5.72
N SER A 102 9.59 9.66 6.62
CA SER A 102 10.89 8.95 6.53
C SER A 102 10.80 7.47 6.97
N PRO A 103 11.78 6.62 6.58
CA PRO A 103 11.71 5.16 6.79
C PRO A 103 11.61 4.67 8.24
N ASP A 104 11.94 5.50 9.21
CA ASP A 104 11.88 5.21 10.65
C ASP A 104 10.51 5.53 11.28
N CYS A 105 9.50 5.85 10.49
CA CYS A 105 8.17 6.22 10.99
C CYS A 105 7.45 5.08 11.70
N THR A 106 6.43 5.47 12.47
CA THR A 106 5.32 4.57 12.84
C THR A 106 4.14 4.90 11.95
N ALA A 107 3.52 3.88 11.37
CA ALA A 107 2.27 3.98 10.61
C ALA A 107 1.20 3.10 11.27
N LEU A 108 -0.03 3.61 11.31
CA LEU A 108 -1.19 2.95 11.91
C LEU A 108 -2.36 3.02 10.92
N LEU A 109 -3.09 1.92 10.80
CA LEU A 109 -4.39 1.84 10.14
C LEU A 109 -5.43 1.47 11.19
N LEU A 110 -6.51 2.25 11.27
CA LEU A 110 -7.74 1.89 11.98
C LEU A 110 -8.82 1.55 10.97
N GLN A 111 -9.38 0.34 11.05
CA GLN A 111 -10.45 -0.11 10.17
C GLN A 111 -11.79 0.16 10.87
N LEU A 112 -12.35 1.37 10.74
CA LEU A 112 -13.56 1.79 11.47
C LEU A 112 -14.87 1.51 10.70
N GLY A 113 -14.75 1.08 9.45
CA GLY A 113 -15.86 0.75 8.57
C GLY A 113 -15.46 -0.30 7.56
N GLU A 114 -16.26 -0.45 6.52
CA GLU A 114 -16.07 -1.42 5.46
C GLU A 114 -16.09 -0.72 4.09
N PRO A 115 -15.12 -0.99 3.20
CA PRO A 115 -15.17 -0.52 1.82
C PRO A 115 -16.46 -0.96 1.10
N PRO A 116 -17.25 -0.04 0.53
CA PRO A 116 -18.52 -0.40 -0.10
C PRO A 116 -18.28 -1.24 -1.36
N GLY A 117 -19.09 -2.28 -1.51
CA GLY A 117 -19.05 -3.14 -2.70
C GLY A 117 -17.80 -4.02 -2.80
N ASN A 118 -17.10 -4.26 -1.69
CA ASN A 118 -15.97 -5.19 -1.65
C ASN A 118 -16.42 -6.58 -1.16
N PRO A 119 -16.69 -7.56 -2.05
CA PRO A 119 -17.07 -8.92 -1.63
C PRO A 119 -15.94 -9.70 -0.95
N HIS A 120 -14.71 -9.18 -0.98
CA HIS A 120 -13.54 -9.73 -0.32
C HIS A 120 -13.23 -9.04 1.01
N ALA A 121 -14.11 -8.16 1.50
CA ALA A 121 -13.92 -7.52 2.79
C ALA A 121 -14.06 -8.54 3.92
N HIS A 122 -13.18 -8.45 4.92
CA HIS A 122 -13.31 -9.21 6.16
C HIS A 122 -14.20 -8.47 7.16
N LEU A 123 -14.69 -9.20 8.17
CA LEU A 123 -15.46 -8.64 9.29
C LEU A 123 -14.51 -8.04 10.35
N ASP A 124 -13.70 -7.08 9.94
CA ASP A 124 -12.59 -6.52 10.72
C ASP A 124 -12.82 -5.07 11.19
N GLN A 125 -14.07 -4.61 11.16
CA GLN A 125 -14.40 -3.29 11.70
C GLN A 125 -14.08 -3.22 13.21
N GLY A 126 -13.39 -2.17 13.62
CA GLY A 126 -12.86 -1.97 14.97
C GLY A 126 -11.44 -2.51 15.19
N THR A 127 -10.81 -3.10 14.17
CA THR A 127 -9.41 -3.57 14.26
C THR A 127 -8.38 -2.48 13.95
N PHE A 128 -7.12 -2.78 14.23
CA PHE A 128 -5.99 -1.89 13.98
C PHE A 128 -4.73 -2.64 13.58
N GLN A 129 -3.91 -1.98 12.76
CA GLN A 129 -2.63 -2.49 12.29
C GLN A 129 -1.53 -1.45 12.52
N ILE A 130 -0.38 -1.87 13.02
CA ILE A 130 0.77 -1.00 13.36
C ILE A 130 2.03 -1.50 12.65
N TRP A 131 2.64 -0.62 11.88
CA TRP A 131 3.97 -0.79 11.31
C TRP A 131 4.94 0.21 11.94
N ARG A 132 6.17 -0.22 12.27
CA ARG A 132 7.21 0.67 12.79
C ARG A 132 8.60 0.20 12.36
N THR A 133 9.36 1.09 11.72
CA THR A 133 10.80 0.89 11.43
C THR A 133 11.08 -0.46 10.76
N GLY A 134 10.39 -0.75 9.66
CA GLY A 134 10.64 -1.97 8.86
C GLY A 134 9.93 -3.23 9.36
N ARG A 135 9.11 -3.17 10.40
CA ARG A 135 8.42 -4.35 10.96
C ARG A 135 6.99 -4.06 11.40
N TRP A 136 6.16 -5.10 11.32
CA TRP A 136 4.82 -5.11 11.87
C TRP A 136 4.86 -5.35 13.38
N LEU A 137 4.16 -4.51 14.15
CA LEU A 137 3.89 -4.71 15.58
C LEU A 137 2.50 -5.30 15.80
N SER A 138 1.55 -4.93 14.93
CA SER A 138 0.23 -5.56 14.78
C SER A 138 -0.09 -5.57 13.30
N LYS A 139 -0.62 -6.67 12.78
CA LYS A 139 -0.96 -6.83 11.37
C LYS A 139 -2.17 -7.72 11.26
N GLU A 140 -3.05 -7.42 10.32
CA GLU A 140 -4.10 -8.37 9.95
C GLU A 140 -3.47 -9.67 9.44
N SER A 141 -4.00 -10.81 9.88
CA SER A 141 -3.66 -12.10 9.31
C SER A 141 -4.69 -12.42 8.24
N THR A 142 -4.29 -12.32 6.98
CA THR A 142 -5.16 -12.55 5.82
C THR A 142 -5.03 -14.00 5.36
N GLY A 143 -6.12 -14.56 4.82
CA GLY A 143 -6.11 -15.89 4.22
C GLY A 143 -7.52 -16.47 4.02
N TYR A 144 -7.76 -17.08 2.87
CA TYR A 144 -9.03 -17.72 2.52
C TYR A 144 -9.13 -19.18 2.97
N SER A 145 -7.99 -19.82 3.24
CA SER A 145 -7.95 -21.20 3.72
C SER A 145 -7.44 -21.26 5.16
N MET A 146 -8.21 -21.92 6.02
CA MET A 146 -7.73 -22.35 7.34
C MET A 146 -6.98 -23.67 7.16
N GLU A 147 -5.70 -23.63 6.80
CA GLU A 147 -4.83 -24.79 7.08
C GLU A 147 -4.50 -24.78 8.58
N PHE A 148 -5.33 -25.47 9.37
CA PHE A 148 -4.90 -25.94 10.68
C PHE A 148 -3.94 -27.11 10.45
N ALA A 149 -2.63 -26.86 10.49
CA ALA A 149 -1.68 -27.95 10.71
C ALA A 149 -1.86 -28.41 12.17
N GLY A 150 -2.50 -29.57 12.34
CA GLY A 150 -2.54 -30.29 13.62
C GLY A 150 -1.20 -30.95 13.95
#